data_AF-A0A9P6C8H3-F1
#
_entry.id   AF-A0A9P6C8H3-F1
#
_cell.length_a   1.000
_cell.length_b   1.000
_cell.length_c   1.000
_cell.angle_alpha   90.00
_cell.angle_beta   90.00
_cell.angle_gamma   90.00
#
_symmetry.space_group_name_H-M   'P 1'
#
loop_
_entity.id
_entity.type
_entity.pdbx_description
1 polymer ?
#
loop_
_entity_poly.entity_id
_entity_poly.type
_entity_poly.pdbx_seq_one_letter_code
_entity_poly.pdbx_strand_id
1 'polypeptide(L)' 'MYKVSRCILDDGSYLASIIPVANIFQSVHLLPKFGPVAAHDWSSSNVLERCKTFFANSFTDKHLYRILR' A
#
# COMPACT_ATOMS: atom_id res chain seq x y z
N MET A 1 -9.16 -2.46 8.80
CA MET A 1 -8.13 -1.82 7.95
C MET A 1 -6.82 -1.85 8.69
N TYR A 2 -5.74 -2.25 8.00
CA TYR A 2 -4.41 -2.38 8.61
C TYR A 2 -3.52 -1.22 8.18
N LYS A 3 -2.80 -0.60 9.12
CA LYS A 3 -1.84 0.47 8.81
C LYS A 3 -0.58 -0.14 8.18
N VAL A 4 -0.14 0.43 7.07
CA VAL A 4 1.09 0.06 6.36
C VAL A 4 1.96 1.30 6.18
N SER A 5 3.25 1.18 6.44
CA SER A 5 4.25 2.23 6.22
C SER A 5 5.51 1.61 5.65
N ARG A 6 6.28 2.40 4.88
CA ARG A 6 7.58 1.96 4.40
C ARG A 6 8.54 1.77 5.57
N CYS A 7 9.39 0.76 5.45
CA CYS A 7 10.57 0.62 6.29
C CYS A 7 11.71 1.43 5.68
N ILE A 8 12.27 2.33 6.46
CA ILE A 8 13.41 3.17 6.11
C ILE A 8 14.54 2.77 7.06
N LEU A 9 15.73 2.56 6.52
CA LEU A 9 16.93 2.22 7.29
C LEU A 9 17.50 3.45 7.99
N ASP A 10 18.43 3.25 8.93
CA ASP A 10 19.05 4.34 9.70
C ASP A 10 19.81 5.36 8.83
N ASP A 11 20.28 4.93 7.66
CA ASP A 11 20.96 5.76 6.67
C ASP A 11 19.97 6.55 5.75
N GLY A 12 18.67 6.39 5.96
CA GLY A 12 17.62 7.05 5.18
C GLY A 12 17.23 6.32 3.89
N SER A 13 17.86 5.20 3.56
CA SER A 13 17.51 4.40 2.39
C SER A 13 16.28 3.53 2.60
N TYR A 14 15.62 3.12 1.51
CA TYR A 14 14.48 2.22 1.59
C TYR A 14 14.93 0.77 1.75
N LEU A 15 14.36 0.07 2.73
CA LEU A 15 14.54 -1.37 2.84
C LEU A 15 13.84 -2.06 1.66
N ALA A 16 14.60 -2.81 0.86
CA ALA A 16 14.10 -3.58 -0.27
C ALA A 16 14.72 -4.98 -0.29
N SER A 17 14.04 -5.94 -0.93
CA SER A 17 14.53 -7.30 -1.11
C SER A 17 14.11 -7.86 -2.47
N ILE A 18 14.91 -8.80 -3.00
CA ILE A 18 14.56 -9.59 -4.18
C ILE A 18 13.81 -10.82 -3.70
N ILE A 19 12.56 -11.00 -4.13
CA ILE A 19 11.73 -12.13 -3.73
C ILE A 19 11.34 -12.98 -4.95
N PRO A 20 11.19 -14.32 -4.79
CA PRO A 20 10.57 -15.15 -5.81
C PRO A 20 9.16 -14.67 -6.14
N VAL A 21 8.80 -14.71 -7.42
CA VAL A 21 7.44 -14.33 -7.87
C VAL A 21 6.36 -15.18 -7.19
N ALA A 22 6.67 -16.44 -6.87
CA ALA A 22 5.76 -17.34 -6.16
C ALA A 22 5.35 -16.83 -4.75
N ASN A 23 6.09 -15.90 -4.16
CA ASN A 23 5.77 -15.29 -2.87
C ASN A 23 4.81 -14.09 -3.00
N ILE A 24 4.51 -13.65 -4.23
CA ILE A 24 3.56 -12.56 -4.50
C ILE A 24 2.16 -13.16 -4.63
N PHE A 25 1.32 -12.94 -3.63
CA PHE A 25 -0.04 -13.47 -3.61
C PHE A 25 -0.99 -12.65 -4.49
N GLN A 26 -1.08 -11.35 -4.24
CA GLN A 26 -2.01 -10.48 -4.94
C GLN A 26 -1.68 -8.99 -4.76
N SER A 27 -2.28 -8.16 -5.60
CA SER A 27 -2.33 -6.70 -5.38
C SER A 27 -3.28 -6.37 -4.23
N VAL A 28 -2.93 -5.35 -3.45
CA VAL A 28 -3.77 -4.83 -2.36
C VAL A 28 -4.28 -3.43 -2.69
N HIS A 29 -5.44 -3.09 -2.16
CA HIS A 29 -5.99 -1.74 -2.28
C HIS A 29 -5.53 -0.90 -1.09
N LEU A 30 -4.70 0.10 -1.38
CA LEU A 30 -4.15 1.03 -0.40
C LEU A 30 -4.93 2.36 -0.41
N LEU A 31 -5.33 2.80 0.77
CA LEU A 31 -5.93 4.10 1.01
C LEU A 31 -4.87 5.02 1.63
N PRO A 32 -4.52 6.16 0.99
CA PRO A 32 -3.51 7.06 1.56
C PRO A 32 -4.03 7.65 2.88
N LYS A 33 -3.21 7.62 3.93
CA LYS A 33 -3.53 8.30 5.18
C LYS A 33 -3.18 9.78 5.01
N PHE A 34 -4.17 10.59 4.67
CA PHE A 34 -4.08 12.05 4.78
C PHE A 34 -4.69 12.54 6.10
N GLY A 35 -4.32 13.76 6.50
CA GLY A 35 -4.89 14.42 7.67
C GLY A 35 -6.28 15.00 7.37
N PRO A 36 -6.65 16.14 7.97
CA PRO A 36 -7.91 16.82 7.65
C PRO A 36 -8.04 17.22 6.17
N VAL A 37 -6.91 17.46 5.50
CA VAL A 37 -6.85 17.89 4.10
C VAL A 37 -5.83 17.01 3.37
N ALA A 38 -6.24 16.46 2.22
CA ALA A 38 -5.34 15.75 1.32
C ALA A 38 -4.43 16.74 0.58
N ALA A 39 -3.17 16.37 0.37
CA ALA A 39 -2.24 17.24 -0.34
C ALA A 39 -2.65 17.35 -1.83
N HIS A 40 -2.80 18.56 -2.33
CA HIS A 40 -3.36 18.83 -3.67
C HIS A 40 -2.45 18.36 -4.81
N ASP A 41 -1.15 18.24 -4.54
CA ASP A 41 -0.14 17.76 -5.47
C ASP A 41 -0.18 16.23 -5.66
N TRP A 42 -1.00 15.51 -4.88
CA TRP A 42 -1.11 14.06 -5.00
C TRP A 42 -1.91 13.65 -6.23
N SER A 43 -1.32 12.74 -6.99
CA SER A 43 -1.94 12.03 -8.10
C SER A 43 -1.85 10.52 -7.86
N SER A 44 -2.61 9.75 -8.62
CA SER A 44 -2.49 8.28 -8.61
C SER A 44 -1.07 7.79 -8.92
N SER A 45 -0.29 8.55 -9.69
CA SER A 45 1.08 8.20 -10.07
C SER A 45 2.13 8.52 -9.00
N ASN A 46 1.92 9.54 -8.17
CA ASN A 46 2.93 9.98 -7.21
C ASN A 46 2.57 9.68 -5.74
N VAL A 47 1.30 9.39 -5.45
CA VAL A 47 0.83 9.26 -4.06
C VAL A 47 1.51 8.11 -3.33
N LEU A 48 1.85 7.03 -4.04
CA LEU A 48 2.60 5.92 -3.48
C LEU A 48 3.91 6.45 -2.89
N GLU A 49 4.72 7.18 -3.65
CA GLU A 49 5.98 7.78 -3.22
C GLU A 49 5.80 8.85 -2.12
N ARG A 50 4.87 9.79 -2.32
CA ARG A 50 4.73 10.97 -1.44
C ARG A 50 4.05 10.67 -0.10
N CYS A 51 3.15 9.70 -0.04
CA CYS A 51 2.45 9.37 1.19
C CYS A 51 3.29 8.41 2.05
N LYS A 52 3.46 8.74 3.34
CA LYS A 52 4.28 7.94 4.28
C LYS A 52 3.53 6.76 4.89
N THR A 53 2.21 6.77 4.85
CA THR A 53 1.38 5.78 5.54
C THR A 53 0.10 5.52 4.76
N PHE A 54 -0.27 4.26 4.64
CA PHE A 54 -1.48 3.81 4.01
C PHE A 54 -2.31 2.97 4.97
N PHE A 55 -3.58 2.81 4.64
CA PHE A 55 -4.42 1.76 5.18
C PHE A 55 -4.70 0.73 4.10
N ALA A 56 -4.37 -0.53 4.37
CA ALA A 56 -4.77 -1.65 3.54
C ALA A 56 -6.26 -1.92 3.76
N ASN A 57 -7.03 -1.89 2.67
CA ASN A 57 -8.44 -2.21 2.69
C ASN A 57 -8.64 -3.73 2.80
N SER A 58 -9.18 -4.17 3.94
CA SER A 58 -9.44 -5.57 4.25
C SER A 58 -10.61 -6.17 3.45
N PHE A 59 -11.41 -5.35 2.78
CA PHE A 59 -12.64 -5.77 2.09
C PHE A 59 -12.50 -5.81 0.55
N THR A 60 -11.34 -5.47 -0.01
CA THR A 60 -11.15 -5.45 -1.48
C THR A 60 -10.60 -6.76 -2.03
N ASP A 61 -10.44 -7.80 -1.21
CA ASP A 61 -9.99 -9.09 -1.70
C ASP A 61 -11.04 -9.68 -2.66
N LYS A 62 -10.72 -9.66 -3.96
CA LYS A 62 -11.59 -10.18 -5.02
C LYS A 62 -11.76 -11.69 -4.93
N HIS A 63 -10.85 -12.41 -4.24
CA HIS A 63 -11.01 -13.82 -3.98
C HIS A 63 -12.12 -14.11 -2.97
N LEU A 64 -12.41 -13.19 -2.03
CA LEU A 64 -13.57 -13.33 -1.12
C LEU A 64 -14.90 -13.31 -1.88
N TYR A 65 -15.01 -12.49 -2.94
CA TYR A 65 -16.23 -12.39 -3.74
C TYR A 65 -16.35 -13.48 -4.83
N ARG A 66 -15.26 -14.19 -5.14
CA ARG A 66 -15.25 -15.26 -6.15
C ARG A 66 -15.60 -16.65 -5.60
N ILE A 67 -16.00 -16.75 -4.32
CA ILE A 67 -16.40 -18.00 -3.66
C ILE A 67 -17.84 -18.41 -4.02
N LEU A 68 -18.64 -17.54 -4.66
CA LEU A 68 -19.95 -17.93 -5.20
C LEU A 68 -19.83 -18.30 -6.68
N ARG A 69 -19.58 -19.59 -6.96
CA ARG A 69 -19.91 -20.19 -8.24
C ARG A 69 -20.39 -21.62 -8.07
#